data_AF-X1K5R6-F1
#
_entry.id   AF-X1K5R6-F1
#
_cell.length_a   1.000
_cell.length_b   1.000
_cell.length_c   1.000
_cell.angle_alpha   90.00
_cell.angle_beta   90.00
_cell.angle_gamma   90.00
#
_symmetry.space_group_name_H-M   'P 1'
#
loop_
_entity.id
_entity.type
_entity.pdbx_description
1 polymer ?
#
loop_
_entity_poly.entity_id
_entity_poly.type
_entity_poly.pdbx_seq_one_letter_code
_entity_poly.pdbx_strand_id
1 'polypeptide(L)'
;MKYGRPVKVKVKVYARAVVAIMLITVWSLVALTGLLLWLAPSGPRSGQQLLLLEMTKHEWGDVHFWIAVAVVVVTVVHLIIDWRALRGLVRYLTSVHRSPRVLE
;
A
#
# COMPACT_ATOMS: atom_id res chain seq x y z
N MET A 1 -8.04 39.02 -11.36
CA MET A 1 -8.45 38.53 -10.01
C MET A 1 -7.74 37.21 -9.71
N LYS A 2 -6.73 37.21 -8.83
CA LYS A 2 -6.05 35.97 -8.40
C LYS A 2 -6.93 35.27 -7.36
N TYR A 3 -7.70 34.27 -7.79
CA TYR A 3 -8.36 33.34 -6.87
C TYR A 3 -7.29 32.50 -6.15
N GLY A 4 -6.80 32.99 -5.02
CA GLY A 4 -5.92 32.24 -4.13
C GLY A 4 -6.71 31.07 -3.54
N ARG A 5 -6.48 29.84 -4.05
CA ARG A 5 -7.10 28.64 -3.46
C ARG A 5 -6.77 28.58 -1.96
N PRO A 6 -7.76 28.25 -1.09
CA PRO A 6 -7.57 28.25 0.35
C PRO A 6 -6.44 27.30 0.75
N VAL A 7 -5.59 27.72 1.70
CA VAL A 7 -4.40 26.99 2.18
C VAL A 7 -4.74 25.53 2.55
N LYS A 8 -5.94 25.29 3.11
CA LYS A 8 -6.45 23.96 3.46
C LYS A 8 -6.49 22.98 2.28
N VAL A 9 -6.77 23.45 1.06
CA VAL A 9 -6.80 22.61 -0.14
C VAL A 9 -5.39 22.20 -0.55
N LYS A 10 -4.42 23.12 -0.45
CA LYS A 10 -3.02 22.82 -0.75
C LYS A 10 -2.49 21.75 0.20
N VAL A 11 -2.67 21.93 1.51
CA VAL A 11 -2.22 20.97 2.54
C VAL A 11 -2.79 19.57 2.30
N LYS A 12 -4.08 19.47 1.99
CA LYS A 12 -4.72 18.18 1.73
C LYS A 12 -4.16 17.48 0.49
N VAL A 13 -3.82 18.23 -0.56
CA VAL A 13 -3.21 17.67 -1.78
C VAL A 13 -1.80 17.18 -1.50
N TYR A 14 -0.98 17.94 -0.76
CA TYR A 14 0.35 17.50 -0.36
C TYR A 14 0.28 16.25 0.53
N ALA A 15 -0.61 16.19 1.51
CA ALA A 15 -0.79 15.01 2.36
C ALA A 15 -1.14 13.75 1.54
N ARG A 16 -2.02 13.88 0.55
CA ARG A 16 -2.35 12.79 -0.38
C ARG A 16 -1.14 12.35 -1.21
N ALA A 17 -0.39 13.29 -1.76
CA ALA A 17 0.79 12.98 -2.56
C ALA A 17 1.85 12.26 -1.72
N VAL A 18 2.11 12.74 -0.51
CA VAL A 18 3.07 12.10 0.43
C VAL A 18 2.66 10.67 0.75
N VAL A 19 1.39 10.45 1.11
CA VAL A 19 0.90 9.11 1.45
C VAL A 19 0.90 8.18 0.24
N ALA A 20 0.61 8.68 -0.97
CA ALA A 20 0.71 7.90 -2.19
C ALA A 20 2.16 7.47 -2.49
N ILE A 21 3.13 8.37 -2.33
CA ILE A 21 4.55 8.05 -2.49
C ILE A 21 4.96 7.00 -1.45
N MET A 22 4.60 7.22 -0.17
CA MET A 22 4.88 6.26 0.90
C MET A 22 4.30 4.89 0.58
N LEU A 23 3.05 4.81 0.11
CA LEU A 23 2.41 3.55 -0.31
C LEU A 23 3.23 2.82 -1.37
N ILE A 24 3.60 3.50 -2.45
CA ILE A 24 4.38 2.90 -3.54
C ILE A 24 5.68 2.33 -2.97
N THR A 25 6.39 3.12 -2.14
CA THR A 25 7.65 2.68 -1.55
C THR A 25 7.49 1.46 -0.66
N VAL A 26 6.56 1.48 0.31
CA VAL A 26 6.40 0.36 1.27
C VAL A 26 5.87 -0.90 0.59
N TRP A 27 4.97 -0.77 -0.38
CA TRP A 27 4.47 -1.91 -1.16
C TRP A 27 5.55 -2.51 -2.07
N SER A 28 6.42 -1.69 -2.67
CA SER A 28 7.57 -2.21 -3.42
C SER A 28 8.54 -2.96 -2.50
N LEU A 29 8.86 -2.41 -1.32
CA LEU A 29 9.77 -3.04 -0.37
C LEU A 29 9.22 -4.37 0.16
N VAL A 30 7.93 -4.44 0.52
CA VAL A 30 7.34 -5.69 1.00
C VAL A 30 7.30 -6.76 -0.09
N ALA A 31 7.04 -6.36 -1.34
CA ALA A 31 7.05 -7.28 -2.48
C ALA A 31 8.45 -7.83 -2.77
N LEU A 32 9.47 -6.97 -2.74
CA LEU A 32 10.86 -7.38 -2.96
C LEU A 32 11.37 -8.32 -1.86
N THR A 33 11.11 -7.98 -0.60
CA THR A 33 11.51 -8.84 0.54
C THR A 33 10.72 -10.15 0.56
N GLY A 34 9.44 -10.13 0.20
CA GLY A 34 8.64 -11.36 0.04
C GLY A 34 9.15 -12.26 -1.08
N LEU A 35 9.54 -11.66 -2.22
CA LEU A 35 10.15 -12.39 -3.34
C LEU A 35 11.51 -12.99 -2.94
N LEU A 36 12.33 -12.25 -2.19
CA LEU A 36 13.60 -12.74 -1.64
C LEU A 36 13.38 -13.95 -0.74
N LEU A 37 12.43 -13.89 0.19
CA LEU A 37 12.09 -15.00 1.09
C LEU A 37 11.51 -16.20 0.36
N TRP A 38 10.77 -15.98 -0.73
CA TRP A 38 10.24 -17.03 -1.58
C TRP A 38 11.35 -17.75 -2.37
N LEU A 39 12.34 -17.00 -2.87
CA LEU A 39 13.52 -17.56 -3.54
C LEU A 39 14.54 -18.18 -2.58
N ALA A 40 14.47 -17.85 -1.28
CA ALA A 40 15.40 -18.36 -0.30
C ALA A 40 15.31 -19.88 -0.18
N PRO A 41 16.46 -20.61 -0.21
CA PRO A 41 16.48 -22.06 -0.14
C PRO A 41 15.70 -22.58 1.07
N SER A 42 15.01 -23.71 0.89
CA SER A 42 14.22 -24.38 1.92
C SER A 42 14.76 -25.79 2.13
N GLY A 43 15.03 -26.15 3.38
CA GLY A 43 15.55 -27.47 3.75
C GLY A 43 16.16 -27.51 5.16
N PRO A 44 16.56 -28.69 5.67
CA PRO A 44 17.00 -28.89 7.06
C PRO A 44 18.23 -28.08 7.52
N ARG A 45 18.90 -27.37 6.61
CA ARG A 45 20.05 -26.48 6.89
C ARG A 45 19.86 -25.03 6.42
N SER A 46 18.71 -24.69 5.85
CA SER A 46 18.54 -23.38 5.19
C SER A 46 18.40 -22.20 6.16
N GLY A 47 18.13 -22.48 7.45
CA GLY A 47 18.12 -21.45 8.50
C GLY A 47 19.49 -20.85 8.83
N GLN A 48 20.59 -21.51 8.44
CA GLN A 48 21.97 -21.03 8.65
C GLN A 48 22.62 -20.48 7.38
N GLN A 49 21.92 -20.57 6.25
CA GLN A 49 22.46 -20.07 4.98
C GLN A 49 22.25 -18.56 4.91
N LEU A 50 23.35 -17.84 4.73
CA LEU A 50 23.34 -16.40 4.53
C LEU A 50 22.71 -16.09 3.17
N LEU A 51 21.74 -15.18 3.17
CA LEU A 51 21.11 -14.62 1.98
C LEU A 51 21.80 -13.30 1.62
N LEU A 52 21.12 -12.44 0.85
CA LEU A 52 21.56 -11.08 0.58
C LEU A 52 21.86 -10.34 1.89
N LEU A 53 22.87 -9.47 1.85
CA LEU A 53 23.34 -8.69 2.99
C LEU A 53 23.86 -9.52 4.18
N GLU A 54 24.30 -10.76 3.95
CA GLU A 54 24.82 -11.65 4.99
C GLU A 54 23.80 -11.93 6.12
N MET A 55 22.50 -11.76 5.84
CA MET A 55 21.43 -12.05 6.79
C MET A 55 20.82 -13.42 6.51
N THR A 56 20.44 -14.12 7.57
CA THR A 56 19.73 -15.40 7.48
C THR A 56 18.31 -15.22 6.94
N LYS A 57 17.69 -16.33 6.48
CA LYS A 57 16.26 -16.34 6.11
C LYS A 57 15.34 -15.87 7.24
N HIS A 58 15.71 -16.14 8.49
CA HIS A 58 14.91 -15.74 9.64
C HIS A 58 14.93 -14.23 9.83
N GLU A 59 16.11 -13.62 9.79
CA GLU A 59 16.26 -12.16 9.94
C GLU A 59 15.59 -11.40 8.79
N TRP A 60 15.67 -11.91 7.56
CA TRP A 60 14.88 -11.36 6.44
C TRP A 60 13.37 -11.51 6.66
N GLY A 61 12.94 -12.57 7.36
CA GLY A 61 11.56 -12.77 7.79
C GLY A 61 11.10 -11.67 8.74
N ASP A 62 11.92 -11.31 9.73
CA ASP A 62 11.63 -10.23 10.67
C ASP A 62 11.58 -8.87 9.97
N VAL A 63 12.54 -8.59 9.07
CA VAL A 63 12.52 -7.38 8.25
C VAL A 63 11.25 -7.31 7.40
N HIS A 64 10.90 -8.40 6.72
CA HIS A 64 9.67 -8.47 5.92
C HIS A 64 8.42 -8.24 6.78
N PHE A 65 8.36 -8.83 7.97
CA PHE A 65 7.25 -8.66 8.91
C PHE A 65 7.07 -7.19 9.32
N TRP A 66 8.14 -6.51 9.73
CA TRP A 66 8.05 -5.09 10.10
C TRP A 66 7.69 -4.18 8.92
N ILE A 67 8.18 -4.48 7.71
CA ILE A 67 7.76 -3.78 6.50
C ILE A 67 6.26 -4.02 6.24
N ALA A 68 5.77 -5.25 6.40
CA ALA A 68 4.35 -5.57 6.23
C ALA A 68 3.46 -4.84 7.25
N VAL A 69 3.91 -4.71 8.52
CA VAL A 69 3.23 -3.88 9.52
C VAL A 69 3.17 -2.41 9.07
N ALA A 70 4.28 -1.86 8.58
CA ALA A 70 4.32 -0.50 8.05
C ALA A 70 3.37 -0.31 6.85
N VAL A 71 3.30 -1.29 5.94
CA VAL A 71 2.35 -1.30 4.81
C VAL A 71 0.91 -1.20 5.30
N VAL A 72 0.53 -1.98 6.31
CA VAL A 72 -0.83 -1.94 6.88
C VAL A 72 -1.13 -0.56 7.46
N VAL A 73 -0.22 -0.01 8.28
CA VAL A 73 -0.39 1.31 8.89
C VAL A 73 -0.54 2.41 7.85
N VAL A 74 0.34 2.46 6.85
CA VAL A 74 0.29 3.47 5.78
C VAL A 74 -0.97 3.32 4.93
N THR A 75 -1.41 2.08 4.67
CA THR A 75 -2.66 1.80 3.95
C THR A 75 -3.87 2.31 4.73
N VAL A 76 -3.93 2.08 6.04
CA VAL A 76 -5.01 2.62 6.90
C VAL A 76 -5.02 4.15 6.85
N VAL A 77 -3.87 4.81 6.98
CA VAL A 77 -3.76 6.27 6.89
C VAL A 77 -4.24 6.79 5.53
N HIS A 78 -3.87 6.12 4.43
CA HIS A 78 -4.36 6.43 3.09
C HIS A 78 -5.90 6.37 3.01
N LEU A 79 -6.49 5.29 3.51
CA LEU A 79 -7.95 5.11 3.52
C LEU A 79 -8.66 6.20 4.32
N ILE A 80 -8.10 6.64 5.44
CA ILE A 80 -8.65 7.73 6.26
C ILE A 80 -8.63 9.07 5.49
N ILE A 81 -7.50 9.41 4.86
CA ILE A 81 -7.35 10.67 4.11
C ILE A 81 -8.26 10.71 2.87
N ASP A 82 -8.41 9.56 2.21
CA ASP A 82 -9.17 9.42 0.96
C ASP A 82 -10.58 8.83 1.14
N TRP A 83 -11.05 8.69 2.37
CA TRP A 83 -12.35 8.11 2.72
C TRP A 83 -13.54 8.67 1.93
N ARG A 84 -13.54 9.98 1.65
CA ARG A 84 -14.60 10.61 0.85
C ARG A 84 -14.57 10.18 -0.61
N ALA A 85 -13.38 10.04 -1.20
CA ALA A 85 -13.22 9.56 -2.56
C ALA A 85 -13.60 8.08 -2.66
N LEU A 86 -13.16 7.26 -1.70
CA LEU A 86 -13.50 5.85 -1.63
C LEU A 86 -15.01 5.62 -1.57
N ARG A 87 -15.74 6.32 -0.68
CA ARG A 87 -17.21 6.21 -0.61
C ARG A 87 -17.90 6.63 -1.90
N GLY A 88 -17.37 7.65 -2.59
CA GLY A 88 -17.88 8.07 -3.89
C GLY A 88 -17.70 6.98 -4.95
N LEU A 89 -16.51 6.39 -5.00
CA LEU A 89 -16.19 5.30 -5.92
C LEU A 89 -17.02 4.05 -5.64
N VAL A 90 -17.15 3.64 -4.38
CA VAL A 90 -17.99 2.50 -3.97
C VAL A 90 -19.44 2.71 -4.38
N ARG A 91 -20.00 3.91 -4.11
CA ARG A 91 -21.35 4.27 -4.55
C ARG A 91 -21.51 4.19 -6.06
N TYR A 92 -20.56 4.75 -6.80
CA TYR A 92 -20.56 4.70 -8.26
C TYR A 92 -20.55 3.26 -8.79
N LEU A 93 -19.65 2.41 -8.27
CA LEU A 93 -19.58 1.00 -8.66
C LEU A 93 -20.90 0.26 -8.38
N THR A 94 -21.51 0.50 -7.22
CA THR A 94 -22.82 -0.11 -6.89
C THR A 94 -23.98 0.46 -7.70
N SER A 95 -23.92 1.73 -8.13
CA SER A 95 -25.00 2.35 -8.92
C SER A 95 -24.94 1.97 -10.39
N VAL A 96 -23.74 1.73 -10.94
CA VAL A 96 -23.56 1.32 -12.35
C VAL A 96 -24.17 -0.05 -12.62
N HIS A 97 -24.15 -0.96 -11.64
CA HIS A 97 -24.80 -2.27 -11.75
C HIS A 97 -26.33 -2.22 -11.62
N ARG A 98 -26.90 -1.04 -11.34
CA ARG A 98 -28.33 -0.83 -11.06
C ARG A 98 -29.10 -0.28 -12.27
N SER A 99 -28.63 -0.57 -13.49
CA SER A 99 -29.40 -0.33 -14.71
C SER A 99 -30.03 -1.64 -15.22
N PRO A 100 -31.22 -2.04 -14.72
CA PRO A 100 -32.12 -2.84 -15.52
C PRO A 100 -32.48 -1.99 -16.75
N ARG A 101 -31.93 -2.32 -17.92
CA ARG A 101 -32.62 -2.07 -19.18
C ARG A 101 -33.86 -2.96 -19.15
N VAL A 102 -34.91 -2.45 -18.55
CA VAL A 102 -36.23 -3.04 -18.53
C VAL A 102 -37.08 -2.09 -19.37
N LEU A 103 -37.53 -2.61 -20.52
CA LEU A 103 -38.51 -2.06 -21.47
C LEU A 103 -37.95 -1.14 -22.58
N GLU A 104 -37.52 -1.76 -23.68
CA GLU A 104 -38.04 -1.46 -25.04
C GLU A 104 -38.30 -2.78 -25.77
#